data_AF-A0A0G1F389-F1
#
_entry.id   AF-A0A0G1F389-F1
#
_cell.length_a   1.000
_cell.length_b   1.000
_cell.length_c   1.000
_cell.angle_alpha   90.00
_cell.angle_beta   90.00
_cell.angle_gamma   90.00
#
_symmetry.space_group_name_H-M   'P 1'
#
loop_
_entity.id
_entity.type
_entity.pdbx_description
1 polymer ?
#
loop_
_entity_poly.entity_id
_entity_poly.type
_entity_poly.pdbx_seq_one_letter_code
_entity_poly.pdbx_strand_id
1 'polypeptide(L)'
;MDIVKNAMAEKANCHDCHKDIAILGEELQGGAVLLKYDNKGEKITIFKCQDCFKQSQELKNYQSCEVYSRIVGYLRPVDQWNKGKQAEFKDRKTLEVKKDCC
;
A
#
# COMPACT_ATOMS: atom_id res chain seq x y z
N MET A 1 -6.80 15.89 46.38
CA MET A 1 -7.79 16.33 45.37
C MET A 1 -7.22 17.66 44.91
N ASP A 2 -6.43 17.70 43.85
CA ASP A 2 -6.94 17.55 42.49
C ASP A 2 -6.18 16.55 41.61
N ILE A 3 -6.92 16.10 40.61
CA ILE A 3 -6.79 14.81 39.96
C ILE A 3 -5.78 14.91 38.82
N VAL A 4 -4.76 14.05 38.89
CA VAL A 4 -3.92 13.62 37.78
C VAL A 4 -4.82 13.14 36.63
N LYS A 5 -4.90 13.91 35.54
CA LYS A 5 -5.27 13.40 34.21
C LYS A 5 -4.26 13.89 33.18
N ASN A 6 -3.10 13.27 33.32
CA ASN A 6 -2.06 13.14 32.31
C ASN A 6 -2.63 12.46 31.05
N ALA A 7 -2.18 12.92 29.88
CA ALA A 7 -2.12 12.17 28.61
C ALA A 7 -3.43 11.60 28.03
N MET A 8 -4.00 12.32 27.05
CA MET A 8 -4.54 11.66 25.86
C MET A 8 -3.47 11.76 24.77
N ALA A 9 -2.38 10.99 24.93
CA ALA A 9 -1.41 10.78 23.87
C ALA A 9 -1.96 9.67 22.96
N GLU A 10 -2.69 10.05 21.92
CA GLU A 10 -3.05 9.11 20.86
C GLU A 10 -1.75 8.72 20.14
N LYS A 11 -1.32 7.47 20.34
CA LYS A 11 -0.14 6.92 19.69
C LYS A 11 -0.55 6.43 18.31
N ALA A 12 -0.06 7.09 17.26
CA ALA A 12 -0.21 6.59 15.89
C ALA A 12 1.03 5.78 15.51
N ASN A 13 0.83 4.70 14.78
CA ASN A 13 1.90 3.78 14.41
C ASN A 13 2.28 3.98 12.94
N CYS A 14 3.59 4.02 12.63
CA CYS A 14 4.04 4.11 11.24
C CYS A 14 3.72 2.82 10.47
N HIS A 15 3.08 2.94 9.31
CA HIS A 15 2.67 1.78 8.49
C HIS A 15 3.84 0.83 8.14
N ASP A 16 5.02 1.35 7.81
CA ASP A 16 6.14 0.50 7.36
C ASP A 16 7.04 -0.04 8.50
N CYS A 17 7.39 0.81 9.48
CA CYS A 17 8.36 0.45 10.52
C CYS A 17 7.73 0.15 11.89
N HIS A 18 6.42 0.29 12.01
CA HIS A 18 5.66 0.17 13.26
C HIS A 18 6.20 1.00 14.43
N LYS A 19 6.86 2.13 14.16
CA LYS A 19 7.35 3.03 15.21
C LYS A 19 6.20 3.94 15.70
N ASP A 20 6.11 4.09 17.03
CA ASP A 20 5.13 4.96 17.66
C ASP A 20 5.45 6.44 17.40
N ILE A 21 4.45 7.18 16.93
CA ILE A 21 4.46 8.62 16.70
C ILE A 21 3.52 9.23 17.76
N ALA A 22 4.07 10.10 18.61
CA ALA A 22 3.30 10.81 19.61
C ALA A 22 2.58 12.00 18.96
N ILE A 23 1.25 12.03 19.05
CA ILE A 23 0.44 13.17 18.63
C ILE A 23 0.29 14.10 19.84
N LEU A 24 0.84 15.32 19.75
CA LEU A 24 0.67 16.39 20.74
C LEU A 24 -0.09 17.54 20.06
N GLY A 25 -1.42 17.41 19.99
CA GLY A 25 -2.27 18.40 19.30
C GLY A 25 -2.16 18.33 17.77
N GLU A 26 -2.05 19.48 17.10
CA GLU A 26 -2.03 19.60 15.63
C GLU A 26 -0.65 19.33 14.99
N GLU A 27 0.41 19.13 15.79
CA GLU A 27 1.77 18.95 15.29
C GLU A 27 2.30 17.52 15.50
N LEU A 28 2.72 16.89 14.41
CA LEU A 28 3.40 15.60 14.41
C LEU A 28 4.88 15.81 14.78
N GLN A 29 5.23 15.65 16.06
CA GLN A 29 6.64 15.67 16.47
C GLN A 29 7.34 14.40 15.96
N GLY A 30 8.24 14.56 14.98
CA GLY A 30 9.06 13.47 14.43
C GLY A 30 8.98 13.27 12.91
N GLY A 31 8.45 14.24 12.16
CA GLY A 31 8.52 14.22 10.69
C GLY A 31 7.60 13.19 10.02
N ALA A 32 6.48 12.86 10.66
CA ALA A 32 5.51 11.95 10.08
C ALA A 32 4.71 12.62 8.94
N VAL A 33 4.52 11.91 7.83
CA VAL A 33 3.71 12.32 6.68
C VAL A 33 2.32 11.67 6.79
N LEU A 34 1.30 12.51 6.64
CA LEU A 34 -0.11 12.12 6.59
C LEU A 34 -0.51 11.83 5.15
N LEU A 35 -1.00 10.61 4.88
CA LEU A 35 -1.57 10.23 3.59
C LEU A 35 -3.06 9.98 3.76
N LYS A 36 -3.88 10.68 2.95
CA LYS A 36 -5.34 10.60 2.95
C LYS A 36 -5.79 9.84 1.70
N TYR A 37 -6.51 8.75 1.89
CA TYR A 37 -7.06 7.95 0.80
C TYR A 37 -8.58 7.85 0.91
N ASP A 38 -9.26 7.92 -0.23
CA ASP A 38 -10.70 7.70 -0.32
C ASP A 38 -10.96 6.22 -0.64
N ASN A 39 -11.55 5.46 0.28
CA ASN A 39 -12.03 4.10 0.01
C ASN A 39 -13.55 4.08 0.04
N LYS A 40 -14.19 4.10 -1.13
CA LYS A 40 -15.66 4.04 -1.29
C LYS A 40 -16.44 5.05 -0.42
N GLY A 41 -15.86 6.22 -0.14
CA GLY A 41 -16.47 7.31 0.62
C GLY A 41 -15.95 7.48 2.05
N GLU A 42 -15.18 6.52 2.57
CA GLU A 42 -14.51 6.64 3.87
C GLU A 42 -13.09 7.17 3.69
N LYS A 43 -12.79 8.31 4.32
CA LYS A 43 -11.46 8.93 4.29
C LYS A 43 -10.57 8.26 5.32
N ILE A 44 -9.66 7.41 4.84
CA ILE A 44 -8.71 6.68 5.69
C ILE A 44 -7.43 7.52 5.80
N THR A 45 -6.94 7.68 7.03
CA THR A 45 -5.72 8.44 7.35
C THR A 45 -4.62 7.47 7.77
N ILE A 46 -3.47 7.55 7.11
CA ILE A 46 -2.35 6.64 7.33
C ILE A 46 -1.08 7.44 7.61
N PHE A 47 -0.30 6.99 8.58
CA PHE A 47 0.90 7.67 9.06
C PHE A 47 2.17 6.94 8.61
N LYS A 48 3.15 7.70 8.12
CA LYS A 48 4.48 7.19 7.74
C LYS A 48 5.56 8.10 8.34
N CYS A 49 6.64 7.56 8.87
CA CYS A 49 7.74 8.38 9.39
C CYS A 49 8.57 9.00 8.25
N GLN A 50 9.36 10.04 8.55
CA GLN A 50 10.14 10.76 7.54
C GLN A 50 11.14 9.86 6.80
N ASP A 51 11.77 8.94 7.52
CA ASP A 51 12.78 8.04 6.97
C ASP A 51 12.15 7.03 6.00
N CYS A 52 11.03 6.41 6.39
CA CYS A 52 10.29 5.50 5.51
C CYS A 52 9.71 6.25 4.31
N PHE A 53 9.24 7.49 4.47
CA PHE A 53 8.73 8.31 3.36
C PHE A 53 9.82 8.67 2.33
N LYS A 54 11.04 8.98 2.80
CA LYS A 54 12.18 9.21 1.92
C LYS A 54 12.56 7.96 1.13
N GLN A 55 12.45 6.77 1.73
CA GLN A 55 12.82 5.53 1.06
C GLN A 55 11.75 5.06 0.06
N SER A 56 10.47 5.22 0.40
CA SER A 56 9.36 4.95 -0.52
C SER A 56 8.23 5.92 -0.23
N GLN A 57 7.85 6.72 -1.20
CA GLN A 57 6.67 7.60 -1.05
C GLN A 57 5.35 6.81 -1.12
N GLU A 58 5.40 5.61 -1.67
CA GLU A 58 4.26 4.74 -1.92
C GLU A 58 3.85 3.93 -0.67
N LEU A 59 2.56 3.62 -0.60
CA LEU A 59 2.01 2.63 0.32
C LEU A 59 2.01 1.25 -0.34
N LYS A 60 2.88 0.37 0.12
CA LYS A 60 2.88 -1.03 -0.31
C LYS A 60 1.99 -1.84 0.64
N ASN A 61 1.23 -2.78 0.10
CA ASN A 61 0.35 -3.68 0.86
C ASN A 61 -0.80 -3.01 1.63
N TYR A 62 -1.26 -1.84 1.17
CA TYR A 62 -2.41 -1.17 1.77
C TYR A 62 -3.74 -1.80 1.35
N GLN A 63 -3.96 -1.89 0.04
CA GLN A 63 -5.14 -2.50 -0.53
C GLN A 63 -4.72 -3.52 -1.59
N SER A 64 -5.40 -4.66 -1.61
CA SER A 64 -5.22 -5.65 -2.66
C SER A 64 -5.61 -5.04 -4.01
N CYS A 65 -4.67 -5.01 -4.95
CA CYS A 65 -4.95 -4.61 -6.32
C CYS A 65 -5.58 -5.79 -7.08
N GLU A 66 -6.68 -5.54 -7.79
CA GLU A 66 -7.24 -6.53 -8.71
C GLU A 66 -6.36 -6.62 -9.95
N VAL A 67 -5.73 -7.77 -10.15
CA VAL A 67 -4.83 -8.00 -11.29
C VAL A 67 -5.62 -8.62 -12.44
N TYR A 68 -5.59 -7.97 -13.60
CA TYR A 68 -6.22 -8.46 -14.83
C TYR A 68 -5.16 -8.94 -15.82
N SER A 69 -5.45 -10.01 -16.53
CA SER A 69 -4.58 -10.54 -17.57
C SER A 69 -5.35 -10.98 -18.80
N ARG A 70 -4.69 -10.93 -19.97
CA ARG A 70 -5.26 -11.28 -21.27
C ARG A 70 -5.14 -12.79 -21.50
N ILE A 71 -6.27 -13.46 -21.74
CA ILE A 71 -6.31 -14.93 -21.92
C ILE A 71 -6.30 -15.31 -23.40
N VAL A 72 -7.43 -15.13 -24.11
CA VAL A 72 -7.64 -15.49 -25.53
C VAL A 72 -8.41 -14.37 -26.25
N GLY A 73 -8.01 -13.12 -26.02
CA GLY A 73 -8.60 -11.95 -26.68
C GLY A 73 -9.38 -11.00 -25.76
N TYR A 74 -9.63 -11.37 -24.51
CA TYR A 74 -10.26 -10.49 -23.51
C TYR A 74 -9.50 -10.51 -22.16
N LEU A 75 -9.78 -9.52 -21.31
CA LEU A 75 -9.22 -9.38 -19.97
C LEU A 75 -10.08 -10.12 -18.94
N ARG A 76 -9.45 -10.90 -18.07
CA ARG A 76 -10.09 -11.60 -16.95
C ARG A 76 -9.28 -11.38 -15.66
N PRO A 77 -9.93 -11.22 -14.49
CA PRO A 77 -9.22 -11.21 -13.21
C PRO A 77 -8.41 -12.48 -13.00
N VAL A 78 -7.17 -12.35 -12.57
CA VAL A 78 -6.25 -13.48 -12.32
C VAL A 78 -6.75 -14.36 -11.17
N ASP A 79 -7.38 -13.75 -10.16
CA ASP A 79 -7.95 -14.47 -9.02
C ASP A 79 -9.06 -15.45 -9.42
N GLN A 80 -9.69 -15.25 -10.58
CA GLN A 80 -10.76 -16.10 -11.10
C GLN A 80 -10.25 -17.18 -12.08
N TRP A 81 -8.96 -17.49 -12.09
CA TRP A 81 -8.39 -18.51 -12.97
C TRP A 81 -8.59 -19.91 -12.42
N ASN A 82 -9.20 -20.78 -13.24
CA ASN A 82 -9.31 -22.21 -12.95
C ASN A 82 -7.92 -22.88 -12.98
N LYS A 83 -7.76 -24.03 -12.31
CA LYS A 83 -6.50 -24.79 -12.23
C LYS A 83 -5.83 -25.03 -13.60
N GLY A 84 -6.61 -25.38 -14.62
CA GLY A 84 -6.09 -25.61 -15.97
C GLY A 84 -5.50 -24.36 -16.64
N LYS A 85 -6.05 -23.16 -16.36
CA LYS A 85 -5.51 -21.90 -16.90
C LYS A 85 -4.23 -21.47 -16.19
N GLN A 86 -4.12 -21.74 -14.90
CA GLN A 86 -2.88 -21.54 -14.17
C GLN A 86 -1.77 -22.46 -14.68
N ALA A 87 -2.09 -23.71 -15.03
CA ALA A 87 -1.15 -24.63 -15.66
C ALA A 87 -0.76 -24.15 -17.07
N GLU A 88 -1.74 -23.84 -17.94
CA GLU A 88 -1.49 -23.30 -19.27
C GLU A 88 -0.59 -22.06 -19.24
N PHE A 89 -0.82 -21.14 -18.30
CA PHE A 89 -0.02 -19.92 -18.16
C PHE A 89 1.45 -20.21 -17.82
N LYS A 90 1.72 -21.24 -17.01
CA LYS A 90 3.10 -21.67 -16.68
C LYS A 90 3.83 -22.24 -17.89
N ASP A 91 3.09 -22.83 -18.84
CA ASP A 91 3.65 -23.40 -20.05
C ASP A 91 3.89 -22.35 -21.16
N ARG A 92 3.36 -21.12 -21.00
CA ARG A 92 3.56 -20.04 -21.97
C ARG A 92 5.03 -19.61 -22.00
N LYS A 93 5.57 -19.46 -23.22
CA LYS A 93 6.92 -18.94 -23.44
C LYS A 93 6.86 -17.52 -23.98
N THR A 94 7.59 -16.61 -23.36
CA THR A 94 7.78 -15.25 -23.84
C THR A 94 8.81 -15.25 -24.96
N LEU A 95 8.52 -14.54 -26.05
CA LEU A 95 9.49 -14.30 -27.11
C LEU A 95 10.22 -13.00 -26.80
N GLU A 96 11.55 -13.05 -26.75
CA GLU A 96 12.36 -11.85 -26.70
C GLU A 96 12.43 -11.26 -28.10
N VAL A 97 11.84 -10.08 -28.28
CA VAL A 97 12.01 -9.32 -29.52
C VAL A 97 13.39 -8.68 -29.44
N LYS A 98 14.33 -9.14 -30.27
CA LYS A 98 15.58 -8.41 -30.46
C LYS A 98 15.22 -7.00 -30.90
N LYS A 99 15.72 -6.00 -30.17
CA LYS A 99 15.64 -4.61 -30.60
C LYS A 99 16.52 -4.47 -31.84
N ASP A 100 15.98 -4.82 -32.99
CA ASP A 100 16.57 -4.43 -34.26
C ASP A 100 16.28 -2.94 -34.43
N CYS A 101 17.37 -2.20 -34.55
CA CYS A 101 17.48 -0.75 -34.67
C CYS A 101 16.45 -0.15 -35.63
N CYS A 102 15.68 0.81 -35.15
CA CYS A 102 15.23 1.94 -35.96
C CYS A 102 15.86 3.23 -35.41
#